data_AF-A0A7W8NG15-F1
#
_entry.id   AF-A0A7W8NG15-F1
#
_cell.length_a   1.000
_cell.length_b   1.000
_cell.length_c   1.000
_cell.angle_alpha   90.00
_cell.angle_beta   90.00
_cell.angle_gamma   90.00
#
_symmetry.space_group_name_H-M   'P 1'
#
loop_
_entity.id
_entity.type
_entity.pdbx_description
1 polymer ?
#
loop_
_entity_poly.entity_id
_entity_poly.type
_entity_poly.pdbx_seq_one_letter_code
_entity_poly.pdbx_strand_id
1 'polypeptide(L)'
;MLTKWLGILATLVFLSLIIMSFRLDFERALAQYLSLYRAQHEAVGHGNGLRFWTACLNSAACRNGLLSSWTAPLVVKSALISGLVFGIFSASFGLYWRPEVMANRDMRVNSVKVEESRQTSPVPPGSTL
;
A
#
# COMPACT_ATOMS: atom_id res chain seq x y z
N MET A 1 1.58 3.60 -19.40
CA MET A 1 1.77 2.14 -19.19
C MET A 1 2.82 1.83 -18.14
N LEU A 2 4.07 2.31 -18.27
CA LEU A 2 5.18 1.94 -17.38
C LEU A 2 4.94 2.31 -15.90
N THR A 3 4.46 3.53 -15.64
CA THR A 3 4.19 4.04 -14.28
C THR A 3 3.16 3.22 -13.50
N LYS A 4 2.11 2.72 -14.17
CA LYS A 4 1.10 1.84 -13.58
C LYS A 4 1.74 0.54 -13.07
N TRP A 5 2.50 -0.14 -13.92
CA TRP A 5 3.11 -1.42 -13.59
C TRP A 5 4.22 -1.27 -12.55
N LEU A 6 5.01 -0.19 -12.65
CA LEU A 6 6.03 0.15 -11.66
C LEU A 6 5.41 0.42 -10.29
N GLY A 7 4.31 1.17 -10.22
CA GLY A 7 3.59 1.45 -8.98
C GLY A 7 3.00 0.19 -8.34
N ILE A 8 2.41 -0.70 -9.14
CA ILE A 8 1.88 -1.99 -8.67
C ILE A 8 3.02 -2.90 -8.16
N LEU A 9 4.15 -2.95 -8.85
CA LEU A 9 5.31 -3.72 -8.36
C LEU A 9 5.84 -3.13 -7.05
N ALA A 10 5.97 -1.81 -6.96
CA ALA A 10 6.42 -1.14 -5.75
C ALA A 10 5.49 -1.42 -4.57
N THR A 11 4.15 -1.36 -4.73
CA THR A 11 3.22 -1.69 -3.65
C THR A 11 3.36 -3.13 -3.19
N LEU A 12 3.44 -4.09 -4.11
CA LEU A 12 3.60 -5.51 -3.77
C LEU A 12 4.92 -5.77 -3.04
N VAL A 13 6.00 -5.11 -3.43
CA VAL A 13 7.31 -5.21 -2.76
C VAL A 13 7.25 -4.60 -1.36
N PHE A 14 6.74 -3.38 -1.19
CA PHE A 14 6.65 -2.75 0.13
C PHE A 14 5.67 -3.48 1.06
N LEU A 15 4.56 -4.01 0.53
CA LEU A 15 3.61 -4.79 1.29
C LEU A 15 4.20 -6.15 1.71
N SER A 16 4.96 -6.82 0.84
CA SER A 16 5.65 -8.05 1.20
C SER A 16 6.77 -7.82 2.23
N LEU A 17 7.52 -6.72 2.11
CA LEU A 17 8.52 -6.31 3.10
C LEU A 17 7.89 -5.99 4.46
N ILE A 18 6.73 -5.34 4.48
CA ILE A 18 5.96 -5.12 5.71
C ILE A 18 5.55 -6.46 6.32
N ILE A 19 5.00 -7.39 5.55
CA ILE A 19 4.59 -8.71 6.05
C ILE A 19 5.79 -9.50 6.61
N MET A 20 6.92 -9.51 5.90
CA MET A 20 8.16 -10.16 6.34
C MET A 20 8.70 -9.53 7.63
N SER A 21 8.73 -8.20 7.73
CA SER A 21 9.09 -7.48 8.97
C SER A 21 8.15 -7.86 10.11
N PHE A 22 6.84 -7.89 9.85
CA PHE A 22 5.84 -8.27 10.84
C PHE A 22 6.06 -9.70 11.34
N ARG A 23 6.43 -10.67 10.49
CA ARG A 23 6.67 -12.05 10.94
C ARG A 23 7.87 -12.16 11.88
N LEU A 24 9.00 -11.56 11.51
CA LEU A 24 10.20 -11.54 12.34
C LEU A 24 9.98 -10.81 13.67
N ASP A 25 9.26 -9.70 13.64
CA ASP A 25 8.88 -8.96 14.85
C ASP A 25 7.84 -9.73 15.69
N PHE A 26 6.90 -10.45 15.06
CA PHE A 26 5.90 -11.26 15.75
C PHE A 26 6.52 -12.46 16.48
N GLU A 27 7.51 -13.12 15.89
CA GLU A 27 8.27 -14.19 16.57
C GLU A 27 9.04 -13.67 17.78
N ARG A 28 9.66 -12.49 17.67
CA ARG A 28 10.37 -11.84 18.79
C ARG A 28 9.41 -11.38 19.89
N ALA A 29 8.27 -10.82 19.50
CA ALA A 29 7.21 -10.41 20.41
C ALA A 29 6.58 -11.61 21.12
N LEU A 30 6.40 -12.75 20.42
CA LEU A 30 5.96 -14.00 21.03
C LEU A 30 6.98 -14.54 22.04
N ALA A 31 8.28 -14.47 21.73
CA ALA A 31 9.33 -14.89 22.66
C ALA A 31 9.36 -14.02 23.93
N GLN A 32 9.21 -12.70 23.79
CA GLN A 32 9.08 -11.77 24.93
C GLN A 32 7.77 -11.96 25.70
N TYR A 33 6.68 -12.26 25.00
CA TYR A 33 5.40 -12.57 25.64
C TYR A 33 5.47 -13.88 26.42
N LEU A 34 6.15 -14.91 25.89
CA LEU A 34 6.36 -16.18 26.60
C LEU A 34 7.23 -16.02 27.84
N SER A 35 8.25 -15.15 27.84
CA SER A 35 9.07 -14.90 29.03
C SER A 35 8.28 -14.13 30.10
N LEU A 36 7.48 -13.13 29.71
CA LEU A 36 6.57 -12.42 30.61
C LEU A 36 5.47 -13.35 31.14
N TYR A 37 4.93 -14.22 30.28
CA TYR A 37 3.96 -15.24 30.67
C TYR A 37 4.56 -16.16 31.73
N ARG A 38 5.76 -16.72 31.52
CA ARG A 38 6.44 -17.58 32.51
C ARG A 38 6.69 -16.85 33.83
N ALA A 39 7.23 -15.63 33.78
CA ALA A 39 7.49 -14.82 34.98
C ALA A 39 6.22 -14.50 35.79
N GLN A 40 5.11 -14.23 35.11
CA GLN A 40 3.82 -14.00 35.78
C GLN A 40 3.11 -15.30 36.17
N HIS A 41 3.31 -16.39 35.45
CA HIS A 41 2.73 -17.69 35.78
C HIS A 41 3.34 -18.30 37.06
N GLU A 42 4.62 -18.03 37.32
CA GLU A 42 5.28 -18.32 38.60
C GLU A 42 4.74 -17.43 39.73
N ALA A 43 4.45 -16.16 39.45
CA ALA A 43 3.91 -15.23 40.44
C ALA A 43 2.41 -15.43 40.76
N VAL A 44 1.63 -16.01 39.84
CA VAL A 44 0.15 -16.08 39.95
C VAL A 44 -0.35 -17.47 40.37
N GLY A 45 0.51 -18.48 40.49
CA GLY A 45 0.13 -19.79 41.03
C GLY A 45 -1.00 -20.46 40.23
N HIS A 46 -0.66 -21.10 39.12
CA HIS A 46 -1.54 -22.02 38.38
C HIS A 46 -2.96 -21.50 38.04
N GLY A 47 -3.10 -20.21 37.71
CA GLY A 47 -4.39 -19.64 37.31
C GLY A 47 -4.69 -19.81 35.81
N ASN A 48 -5.91 -20.25 35.48
CA ASN A 48 -6.48 -20.29 34.13
C ASN A 48 -6.08 -19.05 33.29
N GLY A 49 -5.60 -19.25 32.06
CA GLY A 49 -5.03 -18.20 31.20
C GLY A 49 -5.89 -16.93 31.00
N LEU A 50 -7.19 -16.99 31.31
CA LEU A 50 -8.07 -15.82 31.37
C LEU A 50 -7.72 -14.82 32.48
N ARG A 51 -7.31 -15.28 33.67
CA ARG A 51 -6.86 -14.40 34.76
C ARG A 51 -5.52 -13.73 34.46
N PHE A 52 -4.65 -14.44 33.74
CA PHE A 52 -3.42 -13.86 33.20
C PHE A 52 -3.76 -12.74 32.20
N TRP A 53 -4.68 -12.99 31.27
CA TRP A 53 -5.09 -11.99 30.29
C TRP A 53 -5.70 -10.74 30.92
N THR A 54 -6.55 -10.87 31.94
CA THR A 54 -7.12 -9.71 32.63
C THR A 54 -6.07 -8.94 33.44
N ALA A 55 -5.13 -9.64 34.09
CA ALA A 55 -4.02 -8.99 34.79
C ALA A 55 -3.04 -8.30 33.83
N CYS A 56 -2.77 -8.91 32.68
CA CYS A 56 -1.93 -8.36 31.62
C CYS A 56 -2.59 -7.13 30.97
N LEU A 57 -3.89 -7.17 30.65
CA LEU A 57 -4.61 -6.01 30.09
C LEU A 57 -4.69 -4.82 31.05
N ASN A 58 -4.75 -5.08 32.36
CA ASN A 58 -4.72 -4.04 33.40
C ASN A 58 -3.30 -3.54 33.72
N SER A 59 -2.26 -4.25 33.32
CA SER A 59 -0.87 -3.86 33.53
C SER A 59 -0.33 -3.07 32.34
N ALA A 60 0.08 -1.82 32.59
CA ALA A 60 0.70 -0.97 31.56
C ALA A 60 1.94 -1.61 30.93
N ALA A 61 2.70 -2.42 31.69
CA ALA A 61 3.89 -3.10 31.18
C ALA A 61 3.54 -4.17 30.13
N CYS A 62 2.46 -4.92 30.35
CA CYS A 62 2.03 -5.96 29.42
C CYS A 62 1.32 -5.37 28.19
N ARG A 63 0.52 -4.31 28.41
CA ARG A 63 -0.13 -3.56 27.33
C ARG A 63 0.88 -2.87 26.42
N ASN A 64 1.91 -2.25 26.99
CA ASN A 64 3.01 -1.65 26.24
C ASN A 64 3.89 -2.70 25.57
N GLY A 65 4.14 -3.85 26.20
CA GLY A 65 4.86 -4.96 25.57
C GLY A 65 4.13 -5.53 24.35
N LEU A 66 2.81 -5.67 24.41
CA LEU A 66 1.99 -6.16 23.30
C LEU A 66 1.92 -5.15 22.14
N LEU A 67 1.75 -3.86 22.46
CA LEU A 67 1.73 -2.76 21.49
C LEU A 67 3.12 -2.43 20.91
N SER A 68 4.19 -2.69 21.66
CA SER A 68 5.59 -2.48 21.26
C SER A 68 6.21 -3.66 20.50
N SER A 69 5.40 -4.65 20.10
CA SER A 69 5.86 -5.83 19.36
C SER A 69 6.57 -5.48 18.05
N TRP A 70 6.28 -4.32 17.44
CA TRP A 70 7.00 -3.85 16.27
C TRP A 70 8.27 -3.12 16.70
N THR A 71 9.37 -3.85 16.86
CA THR A 71 10.66 -3.32 17.37
C THR A 71 11.52 -2.66 16.28
N ALA A 72 11.07 -2.67 15.03
CA ALA A 72 11.79 -2.04 13.92
C ALA A 72 12.08 -0.54 14.19
N PRO A 73 13.29 -0.04 13.86
CA PRO A 73 13.64 1.37 14.02
C PRO A 73 12.60 2.27 13.35
N LEU A 74 12.31 3.43 13.96
CA LEU A 74 11.29 4.36 13.47
C LEU A 74 11.50 4.73 11.98
N VAL A 75 12.77 4.87 11.57
CA VAL A 75 13.19 5.16 10.19
C VAL A 75 12.77 4.06 9.21
N VAL A 76 12.90 2.79 9.61
CA VAL A 76 12.50 1.64 8.78
C VAL A 76 10.98 1.59 8.66
N LYS A 77 10.26 1.82 9.76
CA LYS A 77 8.79 1.90 9.73
C LYS A 77 8.31 3.02 8.81
N SER A 78 8.88 4.22 8.92
CA SER A 78 8.50 5.35 8.08
C SER A 78 8.83 5.11 6.61
N ALA A 79 9.97 4.47 6.31
CA ALA A 79 10.35 4.11 4.94
C ALA A 79 9.38 3.09 4.32
N LEU A 80 8.98 2.07 5.07
CA LEU A 80 8.03 1.05 4.61
C LEU A 80 6.63 1.65 4.38
N ILE A 81 6.14 2.46 5.32
CA ILE A 81 4.81 3.09 5.22
C ILE A 81 4.80 4.10 4.06
N SER A 82 5.82 4.97 3.97
CA SER A 82 5.90 5.95 2.88
C SER A 82 6.06 5.29 1.51
N GLY A 83 6.87 4.23 1.40
CA GLY A 83 7.01 3.44 0.18
C GLY A 83 5.70 2.78 -0.26
N LEU A 84 4.92 2.26 0.70
CA LEU A 84 3.59 1.71 0.43
C LEU A 84 2.62 2.78 -0.07
N VAL A 85 2.55 3.93 0.61
CA VAL A 85 1.68 5.06 0.23
C VAL A 85 2.05 5.59 -1.16
N PHE A 86 3.35 5.76 -1.43
CA PHE A 86 3.85 6.19 -2.73
C PHE A 86 3.53 5.19 -3.83
N GLY A 87 3.69 3.90 -3.57
CA GLY A 87 3.30 2.83 -4.50
C GLY A 87 1.81 2.90 -4.83
N ILE A 88 0.95 3.04 -3.82
CA ILE A 88 -0.50 3.09 -4.03
C ILE A 88 -0.85 4.31 -4.88
N PHE A 89 -0.31 5.48 -4.52
CA PHE A 89 -0.57 6.72 -5.23
C PHE A 89 -0.13 6.64 -6.70
N SER A 90 1.06 6.11 -6.98
CA SER A 90 1.58 5.97 -8.34
C SER A 90 0.78 4.93 -9.16
N ALA A 91 0.34 3.84 -8.54
CA ALA A 91 -0.52 2.85 -9.18
C ALA A 91 -1.90 3.45 -9.52
N SER A 92 -2.53 4.15 -8.57
CA SER A 92 -3.81 4.84 -8.78
C SER A 92 -3.71 5.91 -9.86
N PHE A 93 -2.66 6.72 -9.83
CA PHE A 93 -2.43 7.73 -10.86
C PHE A 93 -2.20 7.11 -12.24
N GLY A 94 -1.42 6.02 -12.34
CA GLY A 94 -1.21 5.30 -13.60
C GLY A 94 -2.45 4.56 -14.13
N LEU A 95 -3.41 4.24 -13.26
CA LEU A 95 -4.71 3.69 -13.66
C LEU A 95 -5.68 4.78 -14.13
N TYR A 96 -5.69 5.92 -13.44
CA TYR A 96 -6.54 7.06 -13.75
C TYR A 96 -6.06 7.81 -15.01
N TRP A 97 -4.76 8.07 -15.11
CA TRP A 97 -4.15 8.77 -16.23
C TRP A 97 -3.84 7.81 -17.38
N ARG A 98 -4.79 7.69 -18.31
CA ARG A 98 -4.74 6.86 -19.52
C ARG A 98 -4.60 7.74 -20.77
N PRO A 99 -3.38 8.25 -21.07
CA PRO A 99 -3.19 9.16 -22.20
C PRO A 99 -3.59 8.54 -23.54
N GLU A 100 -3.52 7.21 -23.67
CA GLU A 100 -3.96 6.48 -24.86
C GLU A 100 -5.46 6.67 -25.16
N VAL A 101 -6.31 6.75 -24.12
CA VAL A 101 -7.77 6.92 -24.30
C VAL A 101 -8.08 8.35 -24.75
N MET A 102 -7.38 9.32 -24.19
CA MET A 102 -7.55 10.74 -24.55
C MET A 102 -7.07 11.00 -25.98
N ALA A 103 -5.89 10.49 -26.36
CA ALA A 103 -5.37 10.63 -27.72
C ALA A 103 -6.28 9.98 -28.77
N ASN A 104 -6.81 8.78 -28.49
CA ASN A 104 -7.74 8.10 -29.40
C ASN A 104 -9.08 8.86 -29.53
N ARG A 105 -9.55 9.49 -28.45
CA ARG A 105 -10.75 10.33 -28.47
C ARG A 105 -10.53 11.58 -29.30
N ASP A 106 -9.41 12.28 -29.10
CA ASP A 106 -9.08 13.50 -29.85
C ASP A 106 -8.91 13.20 -31.34
N MET A 107 -8.25 12.09 -31.68
CA MET A 107 -8.14 11.64 -33.07
C MET A 107 -9.50 11.40 -33.71
N ARG A 108 -10.43 10.72 -33.02
CA ARG A 108 -11.80 10.50 -33.53
C ARG A 108 -12.58 11.79 -33.67
N VAL A 109 -12.49 12.70 -32.71
CA VAL A 109 -13.22 13.98 -32.77
C VAL A 109 -12.67 14.85 -33.90
N ASN A 110 -11.34 14.89 -34.05
CA ASN A 110 -10.70 15.65 -35.11
C ASN A 110 -10.98 15.06 -36.50
N SER A 111 -11.02 13.73 -36.65
CA SER A 111 -11.34 13.12 -37.95
C SER A 111 -12.75 13.48 -38.41
N VAL A 112 -13.74 13.48 -37.49
CA VAL A 112 -15.12 13.87 -37.82
C VAL A 112 -15.20 15.34 -38.24
N LYS A 113 -14.54 16.26 -37.51
CA LYS A 113 -14.48 17.68 -37.89
C LYS A 113 -13.83 17.90 -39.26
N VAL A 114 -12.82 17.11 -39.61
CA VAL A 114 -12.16 17.17 -40.93
C VAL A 114 -13.11 16.68 -42.03
N GLU A 115 -13.88 15.63 -41.79
CA GLU A 115 -14.89 15.17 -42.77
C GLU A 115 -16.05 16.17 -42.93
N GLU A 116 -16.55 16.75 -41.85
CA GLU A 116 -17.58 17.79 -41.88
C GLU A 116 -17.10 19.02 -42.67
N SER A 117 -15.87 19.49 -42.43
CA SER A 117 -15.30 20.62 -43.16
C SER A 117 -15.10 20.34 -44.64
N ARG A 118 -14.79 19.09 -45.04
CA ARG A 118 -14.76 18.69 -46.46
C ARG A 118 -16.13 18.77 -47.12
N GLN A 119 -17.20 18.44 -46.40
CA GLN A 119 -18.57 18.47 -46.94
C GLN A 119 -19.17 19.89 -46.98
N THR A 120 -18.80 20.76 -46.05
CA THR A 120 -19.33 22.13 -45.94
C THR A 120 -18.45 23.18 -46.62
N SER A 121 -17.23 22.84 -47.05
CA SER A 121 -16.32 23.81 -47.70
C SER A 121 -16.85 24.23 -49.08
N PRO A 122 -17.07 25.53 -49.31
CA PRO A 122 -17.43 26.07 -50.63
C PRO A 122 -16.23 26.18 -51.59
N VAL A 123 -15.01 25.90 -51.12
CA VAL A 123 -13.78 25.99 -51.91
C VAL A 123 -13.50 24.63 -52.57
N PRO A 124 -13.47 24.53 -53.92
CA PRO A 124 -13.13 23.29 -54.60
C PRO A 124 -11.69 22.85 -54.25
N PRO A 125 -11.42 21.54 -54.15
CA PRO A 125 -10.09 21.05 -53.81
C PRO A 125 -9.09 21.49 -54.87
N GLY A 126 -8.11 22.31 -54.48
CA GLY A 126 -7.04 22.74 -55.37
C GLY A 126 -6.26 21.53 -55.87
N SER A 127 -6.16 21.37 -57.18
CA SER A 127 -5.32 20.34 -57.78
C SER A 127 -3.87 20.60 -57.41
N THR A 128 -3.31 19.83 -56.48
CA THR A 128 -1.86 19.72 -56.35
C THR A 128 -1.36 18.84 -57.48
N LEU A 129 -0.75 19.48 -58.49
CA LEU A 129 0.13 18.87 -59.48
C LEU A 129 1.37 18.27 -58.80
#